data_AF-A0A378F3J6-F1
#
_entry.id   AF-A0A378F3J6-F1
#
_cell.length_a   1.000
_cell.length_b   1.000
_cell.length_c   1.000
_cell.angle_alpha   90.00
_cell.angle_beta   90.00
_cell.angle_gamma   90.00
#
_symmetry.space_group_name_H-M   'P 1'
#
loop_
_entity.id
_entity.type
_entity.pdbx_description
1 polymer ?
#
loop_
_entity_poly.entity_id
_entity_poly.type
_entity_poly.pdbx_seq_one_letter_code
_entity_poly.pdbx_strand_id
1 'polypeptide(L)'
;MNASSPNRPPVVSDAAPDFVKTVTAAMLAGLGDALPVSALPPDGTWPMGTTRWEKRNIAEEIPIWKEALCTQCNHCVAACPHSAIRAKVVAPEEMENAPASLHSLDVKSRDMRGQNTFCRSPRKTAPAATCASKCVRRKTARTRRSSPSI
;
A
#
# COMPACT_ATOMS: atom_id res chain seq x y z
N MET A 1 -26.02 -19.43 -1.39
CA MET A 1 -24.61 -19.07 -1.13
C MET A 1 -23.77 -20.30 -1.49
N ASN A 2 -22.86 -20.19 -2.46
CA ASN A 2 -22.12 -21.34 -2.99
C ASN A 2 -20.93 -21.64 -2.06
N ALA A 3 -20.87 -22.86 -1.51
CA ALA A 3 -19.89 -23.27 -0.50
C ALA A 3 -18.42 -23.29 -1.00
N SER A 4 -18.22 -23.17 -2.31
CA SER A 4 -16.90 -23.20 -2.95
C SER A 4 -16.35 -21.81 -3.33
N SER A 5 -17.06 -20.73 -3.03
CA SER A 5 -16.55 -19.38 -3.29
C SER A 5 -15.56 -18.98 -2.18
N PRO A 6 -14.34 -18.53 -2.51
CA PRO A 6 -13.41 -18.03 -1.48
C PRO A 6 -14.07 -16.89 -0.70
N ASN A 7 -14.03 -16.99 0.63
CA ASN A 7 -14.63 -15.99 1.51
C ASN A 7 -14.04 -14.61 1.19
N ARG A 8 -14.90 -13.66 0.79
CA ARG A 8 -14.45 -12.30 0.45
C ARG A 8 -13.90 -11.70 1.74
N PRO A 9 -12.64 -11.22 1.75
CA PRO A 9 -12.10 -10.56 2.94
C PRO A 9 -13.01 -9.38 3.31
N PRO A 10 -13.12 -9.06 4.62
CA PRO A 10 -13.96 -7.96 5.07
C PRO A 10 -13.56 -6.66 4.36
N VAL A 11 -14.55 -5.79 4.11
CA VAL A 11 -14.36 -4.51 3.38
C VAL A 11 -13.30 -3.63 4.06
N VAL A 12 -13.20 -3.74 5.38
CA VAL A 12 -12.24 -3.04 6.22
C VAL A 12 -11.61 -4.04 7.18
N SER A 13 -10.33 -3.84 7.53
CA SER A 13 -9.63 -4.67 8.54
C SER A 13 -10.27 -4.56 9.93
N ASP A 14 -10.27 -5.65 10.69
CA ASP A 14 -10.76 -5.69 12.08
C ASP A 14 -9.95 -4.77 13.03
N ALA A 15 -8.70 -4.46 12.65
CA ALA A 15 -7.85 -3.52 13.40
C ALA A 15 -8.23 -2.04 13.20
N ALA A 16 -9.23 -1.74 12.36
CA ALA A 16 -9.67 -0.37 12.14
C ALA A 16 -10.48 0.17 13.33
N PRO A 17 -10.49 1.51 13.55
CA PRO A 17 -11.34 2.14 14.56
C PRO A 17 -12.82 1.83 14.34
N ASP A 18 -13.61 1.83 15.41
CA ASP A 18 -15.03 1.44 15.37
C ASP A 18 -15.83 2.24 14.34
N PHE A 19 -15.63 3.55 14.28
CA PHE A 19 -16.27 4.41 13.27
C PHE A 19 -16.01 3.94 11.82
N VAL A 20 -14.80 3.44 11.54
CA VAL A 20 -14.45 2.95 10.20
C VAL A 20 -15.13 1.60 9.94
N LYS A 21 -15.21 0.72 10.95
CA LYS A 21 -15.86 -0.59 10.84
C LYS A 21 -17.38 -0.49 10.71
N THR A 22 -18.01 0.50 11.36
CA THR A 22 -19.48 0.62 11.39
C THR A 22 -19.99 1.54 10.28
N VAL A 23 -19.47 2.77 10.20
CA VAL A 23 -19.97 3.80 9.26
C VAL A 23 -19.28 3.66 7.91
N THR A 24 -17.94 3.75 7.89
CA THR A 24 -17.19 3.77 6.62
C THR A 24 -17.32 2.44 5.86
N ALA A 25 -17.27 1.30 6.56
CA ALA A 25 -17.43 -0.01 5.93
C ALA A 25 -18.81 -0.21 5.31
N ALA A 26 -19.89 0.23 5.98
CA ALA A 26 -21.25 0.16 5.46
C ALA A 26 -21.39 1.01 4.19
N MET A 27 -20.87 2.24 4.19
CA MET A 27 -20.85 3.10 3.01
C MET A 27 -20.06 2.48 1.85
N LEU A 28 -18.88 1.92 2.12
CA LEU A 28 -18.06 1.24 1.10
C LEU A 28 -18.71 -0.03 0.56
N ALA A 29 -19.57 -0.69 1.34
CA ALA A 29 -20.36 -1.84 0.93
C ALA A 29 -21.63 -1.47 0.14
N GLY A 30 -21.92 -0.17 -0.05
CA GLY A 30 -23.15 0.29 -0.69
C GLY A 30 -24.38 0.22 0.21
N LEU A 31 -24.20 0.11 1.53
CA LEU A 31 -25.26 0.06 2.54
C LEU A 31 -25.39 1.39 3.31
N GLY A 32 -25.04 2.50 2.66
CA GLY A 32 -25.05 3.83 3.26
C GLY A 32 -26.45 4.27 3.71
N ASP A 33 -27.48 3.99 2.90
CA ASP A 33 -28.87 4.37 3.18
C ASP A 33 -29.48 3.64 4.40
N ALA A 34 -28.87 2.53 4.82
CA ALA A 34 -29.30 1.79 6.01
C ALA A 34 -28.75 2.40 7.33
N LEU A 35 -27.83 3.37 7.25
CA LEU A 35 -27.26 4.00 8.43
C LEU A 35 -28.27 4.97 9.06
N PRO A 36 -28.52 4.87 10.38
CA PRO A 36 -29.37 5.83 11.06
C PRO A 36 -28.69 7.20 11.13
N VAL A 37 -29.48 8.27 11.21
CA VAL A 37 -28.97 9.65 11.36
C VAL A 37 -28.03 9.78 12.58
N SER A 38 -28.31 9.02 13.65
CA SER A 38 -27.49 8.99 14.87
C SER A 38 -26.09 8.40 14.68
N ALA A 39 -25.81 7.71 13.57
CA ALA A 39 -24.48 7.19 13.26
C ALA A 39 -23.53 8.28 12.73
N LEU A 40 -24.05 9.45 12.33
CA LEU A 40 -23.28 10.54 11.76
C LEU A 40 -23.03 11.64 12.80
N PRO A 41 -21.81 12.22 12.85
CA PRO A 41 -21.54 13.37 13.72
C PRO A 41 -22.41 14.56 13.34
N PRO A 42 -23.02 15.27 14.31
CA PRO A 42 -23.98 16.34 14.04
C PRO A 42 -23.34 17.58 13.39
N ASP A 43 -22.03 17.73 13.53
CA ASP A 43 -21.21 18.81 12.95
C ASP A 43 -20.60 18.43 11.58
N GLY A 44 -20.82 17.20 11.12
CA GLY A 44 -20.24 16.68 9.89
C GLY A 44 -18.73 16.40 9.97
N THR A 45 -18.13 16.37 11.16
CA THR A 45 -16.71 16.06 11.34
C THR A 45 -16.44 14.59 11.03
N TRP A 46 -15.29 14.30 10.39
CA TRP A 46 -14.86 12.93 10.07
C TRP A 46 -13.46 12.63 10.62
N PRO A 47 -13.21 11.41 11.11
CA PRO A 47 -11.88 11.02 11.54
C PRO A 47 -10.90 11.01 10.37
N MET A 48 -9.68 11.47 10.63
CA MET A 48 -8.61 11.50 9.62
C MET A 48 -7.92 10.14 9.44
N GLY A 49 -7.32 9.93 8.27
CA GLY A 49 -6.51 8.74 8.00
C GLY A 49 -7.30 7.43 7.80
N THR A 50 -8.58 7.53 7.47
CA THR A 50 -9.46 6.36 7.22
C THR A 50 -9.10 5.59 5.96
N THR A 51 -8.57 6.27 4.94
CA THR A 51 -8.19 5.69 3.63
C THR A 51 -7.18 4.53 3.75
N ARG A 52 -6.38 4.50 4.83
CA ARG A 52 -5.43 3.41 5.09
C ARG A 52 -6.11 2.04 5.24
N TRP A 53 -7.41 2.03 5.56
CA TRP A 53 -8.17 0.82 5.86
C TRP A 53 -8.98 0.26 4.68
N GLU A 54 -9.21 1.04 3.62
CA GLU A 54 -10.08 0.65 2.50
C GLU A 54 -9.50 -0.50 1.65
N LYS A 55 -8.17 -0.54 1.49
CA LYS A 55 -7.41 -1.58 0.75
C LYS A 55 -8.08 -2.08 -0.55
N ARG A 56 -8.59 -1.15 -1.37
CA ARG A 56 -9.46 -1.40 -2.54
C ARG A 56 -8.93 -2.37 -3.60
N ASN A 57 -7.62 -2.58 -3.69
CA ASN A 57 -7.01 -3.64 -4.52
C ASN A 57 -7.41 -3.60 -6.02
N ILE A 58 -7.56 -2.39 -6.57
CA ILE A 58 -8.10 -2.15 -7.93
C ILE A 58 -7.03 -2.13 -9.04
N ALA A 59 -5.75 -2.26 -8.70
CA ALA A 59 -4.67 -2.17 -9.67
C ALA A 59 -4.49 -3.48 -10.44
N GLU A 60 -4.57 -3.41 -11.77
CA GLU A 60 -4.31 -4.56 -12.67
C GLU A 60 -2.85 -5.00 -12.63
N GLU A 61 -1.94 -4.02 -12.62
CA GLU A 61 -0.49 -4.24 -12.52
C GLU A 61 0.10 -3.47 -11.33
N ILE A 62 1.17 -4.03 -10.75
CA ILE A 62 1.94 -3.42 -9.67
C ILE A 62 3.42 -3.33 -10.09
N PRO A 63 4.15 -2.24 -9.77
CA PRO A 63 5.58 -2.21 -9.96
C PRO A 63 6.27 -3.20 -9.02
N ILE A 64 7.19 -4.02 -9.56
CA ILE A 64 8.08 -4.85 -8.75
C ILE A 64 9.40 -4.10 -8.59
N TRP A 65 9.83 -3.95 -7.34
CA TRP A 65 11.14 -3.38 -7.05
C TRP A 65 12.24 -4.41 -7.33
N LYS A 66 13.31 -3.97 -8.01
CA LYS A 66 14.51 -4.77 -8.31
C LYS A 66 15.72 -4.11 -7.68
N GLU A 67 16.25 -4.75 -6.64
CA GLU A 67 17.38 -4.27 -5.85
C GLU A 67 18.61 -3.94 -6.71
N ALA A 68 19.01 -4.87 -7.59
CA ALA A 68 20.18 -4.74 -8.46
C ALA A 68 20.15 -3.51 -9.38
N LEU A 69 18.96 -2.97 -9.68
CA LEU A 69 18.79 -1.79 -10.52
C LEU A 69 18.55 -0.51 -9.73
N CYS A 70 18.37 -0.59 -8.43
CA CYS A 70 17.98 0.55 -7.61
C CYS A 70 19.17 1.48 -7.33
N THR A 71 19.03 2.75 -7.67
CA THR A 71 20.01 3.80 -7.37
C THR A 71 19.70 4.58 -6.09
N GLN A 72 18.61 4.24 -5.38
CA GLN A 72 18.16 4.92 -4.16
C GLN A 72 17.84 6.42 -4.36
N CYS A 73 17.39 6.81 -5.56
CA CYS A 73 17.08 8.21 -5.89
C CYS A 73 15.69 8.70 -5.45
N ASN A 74 14.83 7.84 -4.92
CA ASN A 74 13.47 8.14 -4.44
C ASN A 74 12.50 8.82 -5.43
N HIS A 75 12.84 8.95 -6.73
CA HIS A 75 11.92 9.49 -7.73
C HIS A 75 10.62 8.70 -7.85
N CYS A 76 10.65 7.37 -7.69
CA CYS A 76 9.45 6.55 -7.71
C CYS A 76 8.51 6.82 -6.52
N VAL A 77 9.05 7.23 -5.36
CA VAL A 77 8.29 7.62 -4.18
C VAL A 77 7.65 9.00 -4.42
N ALA A 78 8.44 9.97 -4.86
CA ALA A 78 7.98 11.33 -5.12
C ALA A 78 6.93 11.41 -6.24
N ALA A 79 7.06 10.56 -7.27
CA ALA A 79 6.12 10.52 -8.40
C ALA A 79 4.81 9.78 -8.10
N CYS A 80 4.66 9.14 -6.94
CA CYS A 80 3.49 8.34 -6.64
C CYS A 80 2.32 9.23 -6.16
N PRO A 81 1.23 9.38 -6.93
CA PRO A 81 0.12 10.28 -6.55
C PRO A 81 -0.70 9.77 -5.36
N HIS A 82 -0.53 8.51 -4.96
CA HIS A 82 -1.31 7.86 -3.91
C HIS A 82 -0.47 7.40 -2.70
N SER A 83 0.82 7.78 -2.64
CA SER A 83 1.75 7.33 -1.57
C SER A 83 1.83 5.79 -1.45
N ALA A 84 1.60 5.09 -2.56
CA ALA A 84 1.54 3.63 -2.65
C ALA A 84 2.91 2.95 -2.72
N ILE A 85 3.98 3.71 -2.91
CA ILE A 85 5.37 3.23 -2.87
C ILE A 85 6.12 4.11 -1.89
N ARG A 86 6.84 3.47 -0.97
CA ARG A 86 7.63 4.17 0.04
C ARG A 86 8.99 3.49 0.17
N ALA A 87 10.03 4.32 0.21
CA ALA A 87 11.35 3.89 0.64
C ALA A 87 11.43 4.05 2.16
N LYS A 88 12.03 3.07 2.82
CA LYS A 88 12.33 3.12 4.25
C LYS A 88 13.82 2.91 4.44
N VAL A 89 14.36 3.54 5.47
CA VAL A 89 15.70 3.29 5.98
C VAL A 89 15.54 2.81 7.42
N VAL A 90 16.24 1.74 7.78
CA VAL A 90 16.13 1.07 9.08
C VAL A 90 17.52 0.66 9.55
N ALA A 91 17.69 0.57 10.87
CA ALA A 91 18.88 -0.03 11.46
C ALA A 91 18.95 -1.53 11.11
N PRO A 92 20.15 -2.14 11.03
CA PRO A 92 20.30 -3.57 10.77
C PRO A 92 19.56 -4.46 11.77
N GLU A 93 19.51 -4.05 13.04
CA GLU A 93 18.84 -4.76 14.13
C GLU A 93 17.34 -4.94 13.87
N GLU A 94 16.69 -3.94 13.27
CA GLU A 94 15.27 -3.98 12.89
C GLU A 94 14.98 -4.96 11.75
N MET A 95 16.02 -5.46 11.07
CA MET A 95 15.90 -6.43 9.98
C MET A 95 16.00 -7.88 10.44
N GLU A 96 16.35 -8.14 11.71
CA GLU A 96 16.48 -9.51 12.24
C GLU A 96 15.17 -10.30 12.17
N ASN A 97 14.04 -9.61 12.41
CA ASN A 97 12.70 -10.17 12.35
C ASN A 97 12.00 -9.96 11.00
N ALA A 98 12.75 -9.53 9.97
CA ALA A 98 12.17 -9.30 8.66
C ALA A 98 11.76 -10.64 8.01
N PRO A 99 10.61 -10.69 7.30
CA PRO A 99 10.25 -11.88 6.55
C PRO A 99 11.26 -12.12 5.43
N ALA A 100 11.58 -13.37 5.13
CA ALA A 100 12.61 -13.73 4.13
C ALA A 100 12.36 -13.16 2.72
N SER A 101 11.10 -12.83 2.39
CA SER A 101 10.73 -12.16 1.13
C SER A 101 11.03 -10.65 1.11
N LEU A 102 11.44 -10.06 2.23
CA LEU A 102 11.77 -8.65 2.33
C LEU A 102 13.20 -8.41 1.86
N HIS A 103 13.28 -8.09 0.57
CA HIS A 103 14.42 -7.53 -0.10
C HIS A 103 14.91 -6.22 0.55
N SER A 104 16.22 -6.03 0.69
CA SER A 104 16.89 -4.83 1.22
C SER A 104 18.27 -4.60 0.62
N LEU A 105 18.74 -3.35 0.66
CA LEU A 105 20.07 -2.91 0.21
C LEU A 105 20.74 -2.06 1.28
N ASP A 106 22.07 -2.03 1.31
CA ASP A 106 22.81 -1.04 2.09
C ASP A 106 22.57 0.38 1.57
N VAL A 107 22.40 1.33 2.48
CA VAL A 107 22.21 2.74 2.14
C VAL A 107 23.50 3.32 1.51
N LYS A 108 23.34 4.01 0.37
CA LYS A 108 24.43 4.65 -0.37
C LYS A 108 24.78 6.05 0.15
N SER A 109 23.88 6.69 0.89
CA SER A 109 24.12 8.01 1.47
C SER A 109 25.25 7.96 2.51
N ARG A 110 26.09 9.00 2.52
CA ARG A 110 27.20 9.13 3.48
C ARG A 110 26.72 9.25 4.92
N ASP A 111 25.63 9.96 5.13
CA ASP A 111 25.15 10.31 6.48
C ASP A 111 24.40 9.15 7.16
N MET A 112 24.13 8.08 6.42
CA MET A 112 23.33 6.93 6.87
C MET A 112 24.04 5.60 6.57
N ARG A 113 25.37 5.59 6.54
CA ARG A 113 26.15 4.36 6.35
C ARG A 113 25.86 3.35 7.47
N GLY A 114 25.88 2.06 7.13
CA GLY A 114 25.56 0.98 8.04
C GLY A 114 24.06 0.77 8.28
N GLN A 115 23.19 1.52 7.60
CA GLN A 115 21.74 1.31 7.62
C GLN A 115 21.28 0.56 6.36
N ASN A 116 20.15 -0.13 6.49
CA ASN A 116 19.50 -0.86 5.41
C ASN A 116 18.33 -0.06 4.85
N THR A 117 18.14 -0.11 3.54
CA THR A 117 17.00 0.50 2.86
C THR A 117 16.23 -0.52 2.03
N PHE A 118 14.91 -0.41 2.06
CA PHE A 118 14.03 -1.20 1.21
C PHE A 118 12.90 -0.33 0.65
N CYS A 119 12.41 -0.72 -0.53
CA CYS A 119 11.30 -0.05 -1.18
C CYS A 119 10.08 -0.97 -1.18
N ARG A 120 9.02 -0.57 -0.47
CA ARG A 120 7.79 -1.36 -0.35
C ARG A 120 6.65 -0.68 -1.08
N SER A 121 5.93 -1.47 -1.88
CA SER A 121 4.57 -1.13 -2.29
C SER A 121 3.59 -1.93 -1.44
N PRO A 122 2.88 -1.33 -0.47
CA PRO A 122 1.76 -2.00 0.17
C PRO A 122 0.71 -2.41 -0.87
N ARG A 123 0.12 -3.58 -0.64
CA ARG A 123 -0.90 -4.26 -1.46
C ARG A 123 -1.78 -3.30 -2.30
N LYS A 124 -1.53 -3.31 -3.62
CA LYS A 124 -2.43 -2.95 -4.75
C LYS A 124 -3.26 -1.66 -4.62
N THR A 125 -2.65 -0.52 -4.29
CA THR A 125 -3.45 0.71 -4.09
C THR A 125 -3.71 1.60 -5.30
N ALA A 126 -3.09 1.41 -6.47
CA ALA A 126 -3.40 2.20 -7.67
C ALA A 126 -2.66 1.70 -8.91
N PRO A 127 -3.11 2.02 -10.15
CA PRO A 127 -2.43 1.62 -11.38
C PRO A 127 -0.96 2.06 -11.39
N ALA A 128 -0.09 1.07 -11.57
CA ALA A 128 1.37 1.12 -11.50
C ALA A 128 2.11 2.08 -12.46
N ALA A 129 1.42 2.78 -13.36
CA ALA A 129 2.07 3.31 -14.56
C ALA A 129 3.03 4.49 -14.29
N THR A 130 2.77 5.31 -13.28
CA THR A 130 3.51 6.59 -13.10
C THR A 130 4.87 6.41 -12.41
N CYS A 131 4.97 5.54 -11.41
CA CYS A 131 6.21 5.36 -10.66
C CYS A 131 7.32 4.66 -11.49
N ALA A 132 6.94 3.62 -12.24
CA ALA A 132 7.87 2.87 -13.09
C ALA A 132 8.33 3.70 -14.29
N SER A 133 7.48 4.61 -14.80
CA SER A 133 7.85 5.50 -15.90
C SER A 133 8.88 6.56 -15.50
N LYS A 134 8.91 6.95 -14.22
CA LYS A 134 9.86 7.93 -13.66
C LYS A 134 11.16 7.29 -13.12
N CYS A 135 11.32 5.98 -13.20
CA CYS A 135 12.56 5.32 -12.79
C CYS A 135 13.73 5.70 -13.72
N VAL A 136 14.85 6.15 -13.16
CA VAL A 136 16.05 6.53 -13.92
C VAL A 136 16.64 5.35 -14.70
N ARG A 137 16.47 4.11 -14.19
CA ARG A 137 16.87 2.86 -14.88
C ARG A 137 15.70 2.16 -15.59
N ARG A 138 14.66 2.89 -16.01
CA ARG A 138 13.44 2.30 -16.61
C ARG A 138 13.70 1.34 -17.78
N LYS A 139 14.69 1.61 -18.63
CA LYS A 139 14.99 0.79 -19.82
C LYS A 139 15.37 -0.65 -19.46
N THR A 140 15.99 -0.87 -18.30
CA THR A 140 16.41 -2.21 -17.81
C THR A 140 15.46 -2.78 -16.75
N ALA A 141 14.59 -1.97 -16.16
CA ALA A 141 13.76 -2.33 -15.01
C ALA A 141 12.32 -2.80 -15.34
N ARG A 142 11.94 -2.94 -16.61
CA ARG A 142 10.55 -3.22 -17.01
C ARG A 142 10.16 -4.69 -16.74
N THR A 143 9.74 -4.97 -15.52
CA THR A 143 9.02 -6.20 -15.13
C THR A 143 7.77 -5.80 -14.40
N ARG A 144 6.62 -6.20 -14.94
CA ARG A 144 5.29 -6.04 -14.33
C ARG A 144 4.77 -7.42 -14.00
N ARG A 145 4.04 -7.54 -12.89
CA ARG A 145 3.29 -8.75 -12.57
C ARG A 145 1.82 -8.40 -12.65
N SER A 146 1.07 -9.16 -13.46
CA SER A 146 -0.37 -9.12 -13.45
C SER A 146 -0.87 -9.55 -12.08
N SER A 147 -1.84 -8.81 -11.55
CA SER A 147 -2.60 -9.30 -10.41
C SER A 147 -3.20 -10.67 -10.75
N PRO A 148 -3.17 -11.68 -9.84
CA PRO A 148 -4.07 -12.81 -10.01
C PRO A 148 -5.50 -12.26 -10.09
N SER A 149 -6.22 -12.65 -11.13
CA SER A 149 -7.65 -12.38 -11.29
C SER A 149 -8.36 -12.93 -10.06
N ILE A 150 -9.23 -12.12 -9.46
CA ILE A 150 -10.22 -12.61 -8.49
C ILE A 150 -11.17 -13.54 -9.24
#